data_AF-A0A0F9AVB7-F1
#
_entry.id   AF-A0A0F9AVB7-F1
#
_cell.length_a   1.000
_cell.length_b   1.000
_cell.length_c   1.000
_cell.angle_alpha   90.00
_cell.angle_beta   90.00
_cell.angle_gamma   90.00
#
_symmetry.space_group_name_H-M   'P 1'
#
loop_
_entity.id
_entity.type
_entity.pdbx_description
1 polymer ?
#
loop_
_entity_poly.entity_id
_entity_poly.type
_entity_poly.pdbx_seq_one_letter_code
_entity_poly.pdbx_strand_id
1 'polypeptide(L)' 'MCRSCYSNEMELDFDTETYTCTECGRKYKVKYVTTIVDGEKAKVPYCLGNEIK' A
#
# COMPACT_ATOMS: atom_id res chain seq x y z
N MET A 1 -2.42 -5.59 3.02
CA MET A 1 -3.62 -6.39 3.35
C MET A 1 -4.84 -5.49 3.29
N CYS A 2 -5.80 -5.83 2.45
CA CYS A 2 -7.03 -5.08 2.25
C CYS A 2 -7.89 -5.13 3.51
N ARG A 3 -8.36 -3.97 3.98
CA ARG A 3 -9.17 -3.90 5.22
C ARG A 3 -10.61 -4.35 5.02
N SER A 4 -11.10 -4.39 3.78
CA SER A 4 -12.48 -4.79 3.47
C SER A 4 -12.65 -6.28 3.28
N CYS A 5 -11.78 -6.93 2.50
CA CYS A 5 -11.88 -8.36 2.20
C CYS A 5 -10.76 -9.20 2.84
N TYR A 6 -9.87 -8.58 3.62
CA TYR A 6 -8.73 -9.24 4.28
C TYR A 6 -7.74 -9.93 3.33
N SER A 7 -7.88 -9.70 2.01
CA SER A 7 -6.93 -10.22 1.02
C SER A 7 -5.56 -9.57 1.15
N ASN A 8 -4.51 -10.35 0.94
CA ASN A 8 -3.14 -9.85 0.84
C ASN A 8 -2.77 -9.42 -0.57
N GLU A 9 -3.58 -9.77 -1.57
CA GLU A 9 -3.36 -9.44 -2.96
C GLU A 9 -3.78 -7.99 -3.22
N MET A 10 -2.77 -7.13 -3.39
CA MET A 10 -2.92 -5.72 -3.64
C MET A 10 -1.84 -5.28 -4.62
N GLU A 11 -2.24 -4.55 -5.65
CA GLU A 11 -1.33 -3.96 -6.62
C GLU A 11 -1.02 -2.52 -6.22
N LEU A 12 0.25 -2.12 -6.40
CA LEU A 12 0.73 -0.77 -6.14
C LEU A 12 0.82 -0.01 -7.46
N ASP A 13 0.04 1.05 -7.58
CA ASP A 13 0.16 2.03 -8.64
C ASP A 13 1.12 3.14 -8.18
N PHE A 14 2.28 3.20 -8.83
CA PHE A 14 3.35 4.15 -8.47
C PHE A 14 3.08 5.56 -8.98
N ASP A 15 2.32 5.72 -10.08
CA ASP A 15 1.96 7.03 -10.64
C ASP A 15 0.97 7.78 -9.75
N THR A 16 0.03 7.03 -9.16
CA THR A 16 -1.03 7.59 -8.31
C THR A 16 -0.79 7.35 -6.81
N GLU A 17 0.34 6.74 -6.45
CA GLU A 17 0.69 6.34 -5.08
C GLU A 17 -0.50 5.66 -4.36
N THR A 18 -1.10 4.67 -5.02
CA THR A 18 -2.34 4.01 -4.57
C THR A 18 -2.22 2.49 -4.58
N TYR A 19 -2.65 1.83 -3.50
CA TYR A 19 -2.84 0.38 -3.44
C TYR A 19 -4.25 0.01 -3.89
N THR A 20 -4.38 -0.85 -4.89
CA THR A 20 -5.65 -1.41 -5.34
C THR A 20 -5.74 -2.87 -4.94
N CYS A 21 -6.78 -3.26 -4.22
CA CYS A 21 -7.04 -4.67 -3.95
C CYS A 21 -7.59 -5.36 -5.20
N THR A 22 -6.94 -6.43 -5.65
CA THR A 22 -7.35 -7.18 -6.84
C THR A 22 -8.65 -7.94 -6.63
N GLU A 23 -8.94 -8.35 -5.39
CA GLU A 23 -10.13 -9.12 -5.03
C GLU A 23 -11.42 -8.27 -4.96
N CYS A 24 -11.35 -7.11 -4.31
CA CYS A 24 -12.55 -6.26 -4.08
C CYS A 24 -12.53 -4.93 -4.84
N GLY A 25 -11.46 -4.64 -5.57
CA GLY A 25 -11.29 -3.41 -6.36
C GLY A 25 -11.09 -2.13 -5.55
N ARG A 26 -11.06 -2.20 -4.21
CA ARG A 26 -10.92 -1.01 -3.36
C ARG A 26 -9.54 -0.42 -3.42
N LYS A 27 -9.48 0.91 -3.37
CA LYS A 27 -8.26 1.69 -3.46
C LYS A 27 -7.90 2.30 -2.10
N TYR A 28 -6.61 2.35 -1.79
CA TYR A 28 -6.08 2.87 -0.53
C TYR A 28 -4.87 3.74 -0.83
N LYS A 29 -4.74 4.90 -0.16
CA LYS A 29 -3.54 5.74 -0.35
C LYS A 29 -2.29 5.01 0.14
N VAL A 30 -1.21 5.07 -0.61
CA VAL A 30 0.07 4.55 -0.13
C VAL A 30 0.59 5.50 0.94
N LYS A 31 0.96 4.94 2.09
CA LYS A 31 1.81 5.66 3.04
C LYS A 31 3.20 5.10 2.91
N TYR A 32 4.19 5.97 2.92
CA TYR A 32 5.58 5.52 2.92
C TYR A 32 6.14 5.64 4.32
N VAL A 33 6.89 4.64 4.73
CA VAL A 33 7.65 4.67 5.98
C VAL A 33 9.13 4.57 5.65
N THR A 34 9.95 5.29 6.40
CA THR A 34 11.40 5.15 6.31
C THR A 34 11.81 4.02 7.22
N THR A 35 12.41 2.98 6.66
CA THR A 35 12.98 1.86 7.41
C THR A 35 14.44 1.68 7.04
N ILE A 36 15.16 0.87 7.81
CA ILE A 36 16.54 0.51 7.50
C ILE A 36 16.51 -0.80 6.72
N VAL A 37 16.95 -0.76 5.46
CA VAL A 37 17.12 -1.94 4.59
C VAL A 37 18.61 -2.03 4.30
N ASP A 38 19.23 -3.17 4.66
CA ASP A 38 20.67 -3.42 4.48
C ASP A 38 21.60 -2.34 5.09
N GLY A 39 21.17 -1.74 6.20
CA GLY A 39 21.94 -0.69 6.90
C GLY A 39 21.73 0.73 6.36
N GLU A 40 20.95 0.90 5.29
CA GLU A 40 20.63 2.21 4.70
C GLU A 40 19.17 2.59 4.94
N LYS A 41 18.89 3.89 5.07
CA LYS A 41 17.52 4.40 5.20
C LYS A 41 16.82 4.32 3.84
N ALA A 42 15.85 3.43 3.71
CA ALA A 42 15.02 3.28 2.53
C ALA A 42 13.57 3.70 2.82
N LYS A 43 12.95 4.38 1.86
CA LYS A 43 11.53 4.73 1.88
C LYS A 43 10.75 3.57 1.28
N VAL A 44 10.04 2.80 2.09
CA VAL A 44 9.25 1.64 1.64
C VAL A 44 7.75 1.95 1.71
N PRO A 45 6.96 1.48 0.73
CA PRO A 45 5.52 1.67 0.75
C PRO A 45 4.90 0.75 1.81
N TYR A 46 3.94 1.29 2.55
CA TYR A 46 3.28 0.65 3.68
C TYR A 46 1.77 0.79 3.53
N CYS A 47 1.08 -0.34 3.65
CA CYS A 47 -0.36 -0.44 3.44
C CYS A 47 -1.15 -0.05 4.70
N LEU A 48 -0.99 1.20 5.19
CA LEU A 48 -1.81 1.85 6.26
C LEU A 48 -2.53 3.10 5.75
N GLY A 49 -2.80 3.15 4.45
CA GLY A 49 -3.59 4.18 3.83
C GLY A 49 -5.01 4.27 4.39
N ASN A 50 -5.56 5.48 4.31
CA ASN A 50 -7.02 5.61 4.30
C ASN A 50 -7.55 5.09 2.95
N GLU A 51 -8.71 4.45 2.98
CA GLU A 51 -9.47 4.10 1.77
C GLU A 51 -9.80 5.37 1.00
N ILE A 52 -9.62 5.34 -0.32
CA ILE A 52 -9.97 6.44 -1.22
C ILE A 52 -11.25 6.05 -1.94
N LYS A 53 -12.26 6.93 -1.87
CA LYS A 53 -13.55 6.78 -2.56
C LYS A 53 -13.48 7.31 -3.98
#